data_AF-A0A9X2CIM4-F1
#
_entry.id   AF-A0A9X2CIM4-F1
#
_cell.length_a   1.000
_cell.length_b   1.000
_cell.length_c   1.000
_cell.angle_alpha   90.00
_cell.angle_beta   90.00
_cell.angle_gamma   90.00
#
_symmetry.space_group_name_H-M   'P 1'
#
loop_
_entity.id
_entity.type
_entity.pdbx_description
1 polymer ?
#
loop_
_entity_poly.entity_id
_entity_poly.type
_entity_poly.pdbx_seq_one_letter_code
_entity_poly.pdbx_strand_id
1 'polypeptide(L)'
;MKAHNMDFDVIVVGSGMSGGIAAKEFCEKGYKTLVLDRGEPIEHGKYKTEGLAPWQMPFRGEVLQEFKLQQHIQKNIYIYSDFTKHHLINDLENPYIQKQPFIWYRSAKVGGKSLIWGRQSYRWCEQDFKAK
;
A
#
# COMPACT_ATOMS: atom_id res chain seq x y z
N MET A 1 12.23 -4.17 25.93
CA MET A 1 11.60 -5.37 25.34
C MET A 1 12.57 -6.54 25.48
N LYS A 2 12.14 -7.70 26.01
CA LYS A 2 12.97 -8.91 25.97
C LYS A 2 12.93 -9.43 24.54
N ALA A 3 14.09 -9.63 23.91
CA ALA A 3 14.16 -10.31 22.62
C ALA A 3 13.75 -11.77 22.85
N HIS A 4 12.57 -12.14 22.37
CA HIS A 4 12.22 -13.56 22.26
C HIS A 4 13.00 -14.11 21.07
N ASN A 5 13.85 -15.10 21.30
CA ASN A 5 14.56 -15.79 20.23
C ASN A 5 13.52 -16.61 19.45
N MET A 6 12.97 -16.00 18.39
CA MET A 6 12.03 -16.64 17.50
C MET A 6 12.75 -16.94 16.20
N ASP A 7 12.98 -18.21 15.93
CA ASP A 7 13.54 -18.67 14.66
C ASP A 7 12.45 -18.67 13.58
N PHE A 8 12.78 -18.22 12.37
CA PHE A 8 11.92 -18.23 11.19
C PHE A 8 12.71 -18.80 10.02
N ASP A 9 12.05 -19.60 9.17
CA ASP A 9 12.69 -20.14 7.97
C ASP A 9 12.77 -19.07 6.86
N VAL A 10 11.77 -18.19 6.82
CA VAL A 10 11.64 -17.15 5.80
C VAL A 10 11.17 -15.85 6.42
N ILE A 11 11.78 -14.74 6.01
CA ILE A 11 11.33 -13.39 6.34
C ILE A 11 10.95 -12.67 5.04
N VAL A 12 9.69 -12.24 4.96
CA VAL A 12 9.15 -11.44 3.86
C VAL A 12 9.03 -9.99 4.33
N VAL A 13 9.71 -9.07 3.65
CA VAL A 13 9.65 -7.63 3.95
C VAL A 13 8.67 -6.96 2.99
N GLY A 14 7.52 -6.56 3.53
CA GLY A 14 6.40 -5.96 2.82
C GLY A 14 5.33 -6.98 2.42
N SER A 15 4.08 -6.65 2.68
CA SER A 15 2.88 -7.46 2.40
C SER A 15 2.11 -6.97 1.17
N GLY A 16 2.79 -6.27 0.25
CA GLY A 16 2.23 -5.91 -1.06
C GLY A 16 1.84 -7.14 -1.90
N MET A 17 1.34 -6.95 -3.11
CA MET A 17 0.91 -8.06 -3.98
C MET A 17 1.94 -9.20 -4.06
N SER A 18 3.21 -8.90 -4.35
CA SER A 18 4.26 -9.92 -4.45
C SER A 18 4.60 -10.54 -3.09
N GLY A 19 4.69 -9.73 -2.03
CA GLY A 19 5.04 -10.21 -0.69
C GLY A 19 3.94 -11.08 -0.06
N GLY A 20 2.67 -10.72 -0.27
CA GLY A 20 1.53 -11.51 0.16
C GLY A 20 1.48 -12.88 -0.53
N ILE A 21 1.70 -12.92 -1.86
CA ILE A 21 1.79 -14.19 -2.59
C ILE A 21 3.00 -15.00 -2.13
N ALA A 22 4.18 -14.39 -1.97
CA ALA A 22 5.36 -15.10 -1.47
C ALA A 22 5.09 -15.71 -0.08
N ALA A 23 4.52 -14.94 0.85
CA ALA A 23 4.16 -15.41 2.18
C ALA A 23 3.16 -16.58 2.13
N LYS A 24 2.12 -16.50 1.28
CA LYS A 24 1.18 -17.61 1.05
C LYS A 24 1.92 -18.88 0.61
N GLU A 25 2.73 -18.78 -0.44
CA GLU A 25 3.43 -19.94 -1.03
C GLU A 25 4.42 -20.58 -0.04
N PHE A 26 5.11 -19.79 0.78
CA PHE A 26 6.01 -20.33 1.81
C PHE A 26 5.22 -21.00 2.94
N CYS A 27 4.15 -20.38 3.44
CA CYS A 27 3.30 -20.98 4.47
C CYS A 27 2.65 -22.28 4.00
N GLU A 28 2.14 -22.35 2.76
CA GLU A 28 1.53 -23.56 2.21
C GLU A 28 2.53 -24.72 2.03
N LYS A 29 3.82 -24.41 1.89
CA LYS A 29 4.91 -25.39 1.87
C LYS A 29 5.41 -25.78 3.26
N GLY A 30 4.82 -25.23 4.32
CA GLY A 30 5.14 -25.55 5.71
C GLY A 30 6.27 -24.72 6.34
N TYR A 31 6.75 -23.67 5.67
CA TYR A 31 7.79 -22.80 6.23
C TYR A 31 7.20 -21.86 7.28
N LYS A 32 7.91 -21.71 8.41
CA LYS A 32 7.60 -20.71 9.43
C LYS A 32 8.00 -19.32 8.92
N THR A 33 7.03 -18.61 8.39
CA THR A 33 7.24 -17.35 7.66
C THR A 33 6.88 -16.14 8.51
N LEU A 34 7.80 -15.17 8.63
CA LEU A 34 7.54 -13.85 9.23
C LEU A 34 7.29 -12.82 8.12
N VAL A 35 6.22 -12.05 8.24
CA VAL A 35 5.96 -10.90 7.36
C VAL A 35 6.15 -9.62 8.14
N LEU A 36 7.05 -8.76 7.68
CA LEU A 36 7.28 -7.43 8.24
C LEU A 36 6.67 -6.41 7.29
N ASP A 37 5.58 -5.78 7.69
CA ASP A 37 5.01 -4.63 6.98
C ASP A 37 5.06 -3.40 7.87
N ARG A 38 5.34 -2.26 7.24
CA ARG A 38 5.38 -0.96 7.90
C ARG A 38 3.97 -0.39 8.11
N GLY A 39 3.05 -0.71 7.19
CA GLY A 39 1.73 -0.12 7.14
C GLY A 39 0.83 -0.59 8.26
N GLU A 40 -0.21 0.21 8.53
CA GLU A 40 -1.24 -0.16 9.49
C GLU A 40 -2.14 -1.27 8.91
N PRO A 41 -2.53 -2.27 9.71
CA PRO A 41 -3.46 -3.30 9.25
C PRO A 41 -4.83 -2.71 8.96
N ILE A 42 -5.49 -3.25 7.94
CA ILE A 42 -6.91 -3.00 7.66
C ILE A 42 -7.64 -4.33 7.79
N GLU A 43 -8.68 -4.34 8.60
CA GLU A 43 -9.55 -5.50 8.75
C GLU A 43 -10.64 -5.45 7.66
N HIS A 44 -10.82 -6.57 6.95
CA HIS A 44 -11.87 -6.66 5.93
C HIS A 44 -13.25 -6.40 6.56
N GLY A 45 -14.04 -5.53 5.92
CA GLY A 45 -15.36 -5.11 6.42
C GLY A 45 -15.32 -3.94 7.41
N LYS A 46 -14.13 -3.51 7.88
CA LYS A 46 -13.96 -2.33 8.74
C LYS A 46 -13.17 -1.24 8.02
N TYR A 47 -13.78 -0.69 6.98
CA TYR A 47 -13.18 0.38 6.19
C TYR A 47 -13.70 1.74 6.65
N LYS A 48 -12.79 2.70 6.89
CA LYS A 48 -13.11 3.97 7.54
C LYS A 48 -14.13 4.82 6.77
N THR A 49 -14.08 4.79 5.45
CA THR A 49 -14.82 5.71 4.55
C THR A 49 -15.67 4.98 3.53
N GLU A 50 -15.72 3.65 3.57
CA GLU A 50 -16.52 2.86 2.63
C GLU A 50 -18.01 3.11 2.88
N GLY A 51 -18.77 3.27 1.80
CA GLY A 51 -20.21 3.49 1.85
C GLY A 51 -20.65 4.88 2.33
N LEU A 52 -19.71 5.75 2.74
CA LEU A 52 -20.04 7.12 3.12
C LEU A 52 -20.43 7.93 1.90
N ALA A 53 -21.55 8.63 2.00
CA ALA A 53 -21.99 9.58 1.01
C ALA A 53 -21.21 10.91 1.16
N PRO A 54 -21.08 11.72 0.08
CA PRO A 54 -20.34 12.98 0.13
C PRO A 54 -20.79 13.94 1.24
N TRP A 55 -22.08 14.04 1.54
CA TRP A 55 -22.57 14.92 2.60
C TRP A 55 -22.25 14.46 4.03
N GLN A 56 -21.82 13.21 4.20
CA GLN A 56 -21.35 12.70 5.50
C GLN A 56 -19.88 13.06 5.75
N MET A 57 -19.14 13.45 4.70
CA MET A 57 -17.75 13.89 4.81
C MET A 57 -17.70 15.39 5.13
N PRO A 58 -16.82 15.83 6.06
CA PRO A 58 -16.72 17.24 6.45
C PRO A 58 -16.51 18.21 5.28
N PHE A 59 -15.73 17.78 4.28
CA PHE A 59 -15.39 18.57 3.09
C PHE A 59 -15.93 17.95 1.79
N ARG A 60 -16.93 17.07 1.88
CA ARG A 60 -17.56 16.42 0.71
C ARG A 60 -16.58 15.70 -0.23
N GLY A 61 -15.49 15.19 0.32
CA GLY A 61 -14.44 14.49 -0.44
C GLY A 61 -13.25 15.37 -0.83
N GLU A 62 -13.35 16.69 -0.68
CA GLU A 62 -12.23 17.59 -0.92
C GLU A 62 -11.19 17.50 0.19
N VAL A 63 -9.92 17.55 -0.20
CA VAL A 63 -8.81 17.57 0.75
C VAL A 63 -8.47 19.03 1.08
N LEU A 64 -8.40 19.36 2.37
CA LEU A 64 -7.95 20.68 2.82
C LEU A 64 -6.58 21.03 2.24
N GLN A 65 -6.39 22.32 1.96
CA GLN A 65 -5.17 22.83 1.32
C GLN A 65 -3.91 22.52 2.14
N GLU A 66 -3.99 22.56 3.47
CA GLU A 66 -2.89 22.22 4.37
C GLU A 66 -2.36 20.79 4.13
N PHE A 67 -3.26 19.81 4.01
CA PHE A 67 -2.86 18.43 3.71
C PHE A 67 -2.32 18.29 2.28
N LYS A 68 -2.83 19.06 1.31
CA LYS A 68 -2.30 19.10 -0.06
C LYS A 68 -0.86 19.66 -0.08
N LEU A 69 -0.53 20.61 0.79
CA LEU A 69 0.82 21.18 0.88
C LEU A 69 1.83 20.19 1.48
N GLN A 70 1.40 19.32 2.39
CA GLN A 70 2.24 18.29 2.99
C GLN A 70 2.59 17.15 2.02
N GLN A 71 1.77 16.92 0.98
CA GLN A 71 1.99 15.86 0.00
C GLN A 71 2.56 16.44 -1.30
N HIS A 72 3.86 16.29 -1.54
CA HIS A 72 4.49 16.81 -2.76
C HIS A 72 4.30 15.89 -3.96
N ILE A 73 4.24 14.57 -3.75
CA ILE A 73 4.02 13.59 -4.82
C ILE A 73 2.63 12.97 -4.69
N GLN A 74 2.26 12.49 -3.50
CA GLN A 74 1.06 11.68 -3.30
C GLN A 74 -0.24 12.39 -3.67
N LYS A 75 -0.28 13.73 -3.60
CA LYS A 75 -1.48 14.50 -3.99
C LYS A 75 -1.87 14.36 -5.46
N ASN A 76 -0.95 13.91 -6.31
CA ASN A 76 -1.14 13.85 -7.76
C ASN A 76 -1.77 12.54 -8.25
N ILE A 77 -1.99 11.55 -7.35
CA ILE A 77 -2.68 10.31 -7.73
C ILE A 77 -4.18 10.55 -7.88
N TYR A 78 -4.81 9.87 -8.84
CA TYR A 78 -6.24 9.96 -9.13
C TYR A 78 -7.16 9.65 -7.93
N ILE A 79 -6.66 8.89 -6.94
CA ILE A 79 -7.40 8.58 -5.71
C ILE A 79 -7.13 9.57 -4.58
N TYR A 80 -6.45 10.69 -4.77
CA TYR A 80 -6.18 11.60 -3.66
C TYR A 80 -7.43 12.40 -3.27
N SER A 81 -8.19 11.89 -2.30
CA SER A 81 -9.42 12.51 -1.80
C SER A 81 -9.54 12.37 -0.29
N ASP A 82 -10.48 13.07 0.34
CA ASP A 82 -10.72 12.93 1.79
C ASP A 82 -11.16 11.51 2.17
N PHE A 83 -11.77 10.79 1.23
CA PHE A 83 -12.15 9.38 1.41
C PHE A 83 -10.94 8.44 1.52
N THR A 84 -9.83 8.75 0.86
CA THR A 84 -8.81 7.74 0.52
C THR A 84 -7.39 8.16 0.89
N LYS A 85 -7.14 9.45 1.16
CA LYS A 85 -5.81 9.98 1.52
C LYS A 85 -5.13 9.24 2.67
N HIS A 86 -5.94 8.68 3.59
CA HIS A 86 -5.45 7.94 4.75
C HIS A 86 -4.85 6.55 4.42
N HIS A 87 -4.98 6.07 3.18
CA HIS A 87 -4.27 4.88 2.70
C HIS A 87 -2.86 5.18 2.19
N LEU A 88 -2.55 6.45 1.94
CA LEU A 88 -1.29 6.90 1.38
C LEU A 88 -0.30 7.26 2.50
N ILE A 89 0.99 7.04 2.25
CA ILE A 89 2.04 7.47 3.17
C ILE A 89 2.19 8.99 3.16
N ASN A 90 2.56 9.56 4.31
CA ASN A 90 2.89 10.97 4.42
C ASN A 90 4.29 11.25 3.83
N ASP A 91 4.33 12.13 2.83
CA ASP A 91 5.56 12.48 2.12
C ASP A 91 6.58 13.28 2.97
N LEU A 92 6.15 14.06 3.97
CA LEU A 92 7.07 14.78 4.87
C LEU A 92 7.79 13.84 5.83
N GLU A 93 7.05 12.87 6.38
CA GLU A 93 7.62 11.85 7.27
C GLU A 93 8.49 10.85 6.48
N ASN A 94 8.25 10.74 5.17
CA ASN A 94 8.86 9.74 4.30
C ASN A 94 9.36 10.40 3.02
N PRO A 95 10.35 11.28 3.09
CA PRO A 95 10.79 12.05 1.93
C PRO A 95 11.22 11.13 0.78
N TYR A 96 10.93 11.55 -0.45
CA TYR A 96 11.42 10.88 -1.64
C TYR A 96 12.88 11.26 -1.88
N ILE A 97 13.75 10.25 -1.94
CA ILE A 97 15.15 10.43 -2.33
C ILE A 97 15.27 9.88 -3.76
N GLN A 98 15.44 10.77 -4.73
CA GLN A 98 15.44 10.42 -6.15
C GLN A 98 16.73 10.89 -6.82
N LYS A 99 17.46 9.95 -7.45
CA LYS A 99 18.58 10.28 -8.34
C LYS A 99 18.11 10.77 -9.71
N GLN A 100 16.97 10.24 -10.17
CA GLN A 100 16.27 10.65 -11.39
C GLN A 100 14.78 10.76 -11.09
N PRO A 101 14.04 11.63 -11.82
CA PRO A 101 12.61 11.80 -11.59
C PRO A 101 11.85 10.48 -11.76
N PHE A 102 11.23 10.00 -10.68
CA PHE A 102 10.40 8.80 -10.68
C PHE A 102 9.18 9.00 -9.79
N ILE A 103 7.99 8.83 -10.38
CA ILE A 103 6.74 8.95 -9.62
C ILE A 103 6.37 7.57 -9.09
N TRP A 104 6.49 7.40 -7.77
CA TRP A 104 6.04 6.20 -7.07
C TRP A 104 5.08 6.59 -5.94
N TYR A 105 3.80 6.30 -6.11
CA TYR A 105 2.81 6.39 -5.03
C TYR A 105 2.90 5.26 -4.00
N ARG A 106 2.98 5.61 -2.72
CA ARG A 106 3.27 4.67 -1.63
C ARG A 106 2.06 4.49 -0.71
N SER A 107 1.74 3.25 -0.38
CA SER A 107 0.70 2.92 0.60
C SER A 107 1.27 2.92 2.01
N ALA A 108 0.46 3.27 3.00
CA ALA A 108 0.76 3.19 4.43
C ALA A 108 0.02 2.04 5.13
N LYS A 109 -0.39 1.00 4.38
CA LYS A 109 -1.26 -0.07 4.87
C LYS A 109 -0.70 -1.45 4.53
N VAL A 110 -0.99 -2.43 5.39
CA VAL A 110 -0.77 -3.86 5.09
C VAL A 110 -1.56 -4.23 3.83
N GLY A 111 -0.95 -4.98 2.91
CA GLY A 111 -1.44 -5.15 1.52
C GLY A 111 -0.78 -4.19 0.53
N GLY A 112 -0.12 -3.14 1.02
CA GLY A 112 0.63 -2.19 0.20
C GLY A 112 -0.24 -1.56 -0.88
N LYS A 113 0.24 -1.58 -2.13
CA LYS A 113 -0.45 -0.93 -3.26
C LYS A 113 -1.72 -1.65 -3.73
N SER A 114 -1.98 -2.88 -3.28
CA SER A 114 -3.18 -3.63 -3.65
C SER A 114 -4.48 -2.96 -3.19
N LEU A 115 -4.39 -2.06 -2.21
CA LEU A 115 -5.53 -1.30 -1.68
C LEU A 115 -5.83 -0.02 -2.47
N ILE A 116 -4.86 0.48 -3.24
CA ILE A 116 -4.91 1.80 -3.91
C ILE A 116 -4.79 1.72 -5.45
N TRP A 117 -4.61 0.53 -5.99
CA TRP A 117 -4.51 0.32 -7.44
C TRP A 117 -5.85 0.45 -8.17
N GLY A 118 -5.78 0.66 -9.49
CA GLY A 118 -6.95 0.83 -10.35
C GLY A 118 -7.72 -0.45 -10.69
N ARG A 119 -7.40 -1.58 -10.04
CA ARG A 119 -8.06 -2.89 -10.25
C ARG A 119 -8.00 -3.42 -11.69
N GLN A 120 -7.01 -2.97 -12.45
CA GLN A 120 -6.77 -3.46 -13.81
C GLN A 120 -5.78 -4.62 -13.76
N SER A 121 -6.24 -5.80 -14.16
CA SER A 121 -5.43 -7.02 -14.24
C SER A 121 -5.39 -7.53 -15.66
N TYR A 122 -4.27 -7.26 -16.33
CA TYR A 122 -4.01 -7.78 -17.67
C TYR A 122 -3.28 -9.11 -17.57
N ARG A 123 -3.66 -10.06 -18.43
CA ARG A 123 -2.94 -11.31 -18.58
C ARG A 123 -1.89 -11.13 -19.66
N TRP A 124 -0.64 -11.47 -19.35
CA TRP A 124 0.43 -11.48 -20.32
C TRP A 124 0.19 -12.57 -21.37
N CYS A 125 0.44 -12.24 -22.63
CA CYS A 125 0.48 -13.19 -23.72
C CYS A 125 1.88 -13.80 -23.85
N GLU A 126 2.01 -14.84 -24.67
CA GLU A 126 3.30 -15.54 -24.85
C GLU A 126 4.41 -14.61 -25.35
N GLN A 127 4.08 -13.60 -26.15
CA GLN A 127 5.05 -12.64 -26.68
C GLN A 127 5.66 -11.76 -25.59
N ASP A 128 4.87 -11.37 -24.58
CA ASP A 128 5.34 -10.56 -23.45
C ASP A 128 6.46 -11.28 -22.68
N PHE A 129 6.38 -12.62 -22.58
CA PHE A 129 7.41 -13.44 -21.92
C PHE A 129 8.65 -13.70 -22.80
N LYS A 130 8.54 -13.56 -24.12
CA LYS A 130 9.63 -13.85 -25.07
C LYS A 130 10.38 -12.61 -25.57
N ALA A 131 9.86 -11.41 -25.31
CA ALA A 131 10.51 -10.16 -25.66
C ALA A 131 11.89 -10.05 -24.98
N LYS A 132 12.91 -9.70 -25.76
CA LYS A 132 14.29 -9.46 -25.31
C LYS A 132 14.68 -8.01 -25.54
#